data_AF-A0A8C6NKP5-F1
#
_entry.id   AF-A0A8C6NKP5-F1
#
_cell.length_a   1.000
_cell.length_b   1.000
_cell.length_c   1.000
_cell.angle_alpha   90.00
_cell.angle_beta   90.00
_cell.angle_gamma   90.00
#
_symmetry.space_group_name_H-M   'P 1'
#
loop_
_entity.id
_entity.type
_entity.pdbx_description
1 polymer ?
#
loop_
_entity_poly.entity_id
_entity_poly.type
_entity_poly.pdbx_seq_one_letter_code
_entity_poly.pdbx_strand_id
1 'polypeptide(L)'
;MNFVFSISKGLLKPGMNVLVDKSKTFLHKGLAWVERLDMTNPPADEVLTNAEGKVSAVSNGELNADDDFQREMFFYRQAQATVLNALPLLNEHDIATKRPDDYFAEMAKSDQHMQKVRRREGMRRRKKASERGVLRL
;
A
#
# COMPACT_ATOMS: atom_id res chain seq x y z
N MET A 1 -19.18 -17.23 33.96
CA MET A 1 -20.51 -16.57 33.98
C MET A 1 -20.27 -15.12 34.34
N ASN A 2 -20.38 -14.09 33.49
CA ASN A 2 -21.11 -13.93 32.24
C ASN A 2 -20.34 -12.95 31.34
N PHE A 3 -20.31 -13.26 30.04
CA PHE A 3 -19.96 -12.31 28.98
C PHE A 3 -21.07 -11.27 28.86
N VAL A 4 -20.72 -9.99 28.77
CA VAL A 4 -21.53 -9.02 28.02
C VAL A 4 -20.58 -8.12 27.24
N PHE A 5 -20.31 -8.51 25.99
CA PHE A 5 -19.86 -7.61 24.95
C PHE A 5 -20.98 -6.58 24.73
N SER A 6 -20.69 -5.30 24.87
CA SER A 6 -21.58 -4.23 24.40
C SER A 6 -20.82 -3.38 23.40
N ILE A 7 -20.82 -3.83 22.15
CA ILE A 7 -20.42 -3.03 20.97
C ILE A 7 -21.70 -2.75 20.19
N SER A 8 -22.65 -2.04 20.80
CA SER A 8 -23.89 -1.68 20.10
C SER A 8 -23.97 -0.21 19.73
N LYS A 9 -22.99 0.62 20.12
CA LYS A 9 -22.95 2.06 19.80
C LYS A 9 -21.58 2.61 19.38
N GLY A 10 -20.53 1.78 19.31
CA GLY A 10 -19.17 2.27 18.98
C GLY A 10 -18.54 3.23 19.99
N LEU A 11 -19.23 3.57 21.09
CA LEU A 11 -18.69 4.42 22.14
C LEU A 11 -17.96 3.56 23.19
N LEU A 12 -16.63 3.67 23.20
CA LEU A 12 -15.77 3.23 24.31
C LEU A 12 -16.13 3.99 25.59
N LYS A 13 -15.91 3.37 26.77
CA LYS A 13 -16.33 3.91 28.07
C LYS A 13 -15.82 5.34 28.30
N PRO A 14 -16.65 6.24 28.85
CA PRO A 14 -16.23 7.59 29.21
C PRO A 14 -15.14 7.54 30.28
N GLY A 15 -14.03 8.23 30.03
CA GLY A 15 -12.82 8.22 30.89
C GLY A 15 -11.60 7.54 30.27
N MET A 16 -11.72 6.91 29.09
CA MET A 16 -10.61 6.21 28.42
C MET A 16 -10.06 6.95 27.18
N ASN A 17 -10.51 8.17 26.91
CA ASN A 17 -10.00 9.02 25.84
C ASN A 17 -9.72 10.43 26.35
N VAL A 18 -8.45 10.86 26.25
CA VAL A 18 -8.06 12.27 26.29
C VAL A 18 -7.75 12.65 24.84
N LEU A 19 -8.41 13.68 24.32
CA LEU A 19 -8.05 14.25 23.03
C LEU A 19 -6.73 14.99 23.23
N VAL A 20 -5.64 14.30 22.92
CA VAL A 20 -4.30 14.88 22.93
C VAL A 20 -4.07 15.45 21.54
N ASP A 21 -4.30 16.75 21.39
CA ASP A 21 -3.95 17.53 20.20
C ASP A 21 -2.43 17.80 20.18
N LYS A 22 -1.64 16.74 20.37
CA LYS A 22 -0.21 16.83 20.08
C LYS A 22 -0.10 16.57 18.59
N SER A 23 0.44 17.55 17.86
CA SER A 23 0.99 17.26 16.54
C SER A 23 1.89 16.04 16.73
N LYS A 24 1.64 14.98 15.95
CA LYS A 24 2.49 13.79 16.00
C LYS A 24 3.88 14.28 15.61
N THR A 25 4.72 14.56 16.60
CA THR A 25 6.12 14.86 16.34
C THR A 25 6.68 13.59 15.74
N PHE A 26 7.04 13.67 14.46
CA PHE A 26 7.82 12.61 13.84
C PHE A 26 8.98 12.32 14.79
N LEU A 27 9.15 11.04 15.14
CA LEU A 27 10.23 10.57 16.01
C LEU A 27 11.57 10.85 15.32
N HIS A 28 12.00 12.11 15.34
CA HIS A 28 13.32 12.54 14.91
C HIS A 28 14.29 12.11 16.00
N LYS A 29 14.68 10.84 15.97
CA LYS A 29 15.63 10.23 16.89
C LYS A 29 17.07 10.76 16.72
N GLY A 30 17.26 11.92 16.08
CA GLY A 30 18.57 12.49 15.74
C GLY A 30 19.38 11.66 14.73
N LEU A 31 18.79 10.61 14.15
CA LEU A 31 19.45 9.69 13.22
C LEU A 31 19.52 10.29 11.81
N ALA A 32 20.58 9.94 11.09
CA ALA A 32 20.69 10.24 9.67
C ALA A 32 19.49 9.63 8.92
N TRP A 33 19.03 10.29 7.85
CA TRP A 33 17.88 9.81 7.10
C TRP A 33 18.06 8.37 6.59
N VAL A 34 19.27 8.01 6.16
CA VAL A 34 19.63 6.67 5.67
C VAL A 34 19.33 5.56 6.70
N GLU A 35 19.42 5.85 8.01
CA GLU A 35 19.11 4.89 9.06
C GLU A 35 17.61 4.77 9.35
N ARG A 36 16.83 5.78 8.93
CA ARG A 36 15.39 5.83 9.12
C ARG A 36 14.62 5.31 7.91
N LEU A 37 15.13 5.58 6.69
CA LEU A 37 14.51 5.26 5.40
C LEU A 37 13.02 5.68 5.32
N ASP A 38 12.66 6.75 6.04
CA ASP A 38 11.31 7.26 6.12
C ASP A 38 11.07 8.37 5.08
N MET A 39 9.93 8.33 4.40
CA MET A 39 9.52 9.37 3.45
C MET A 39 8.05 9.69 3.63
N THR A 40 7.74 10.99 3.59
CA THR A 40 6.39 11.54 3.71
C THR A 40 6.09 12.39 2.49
N ASN A 41 5.94 11.73 1.35
CA ASN A 41 5.52 12.36 0.10
C ASN A 41 3.99 12.28 -0.05
N PRO A 42 3.36 13.13 -0.87
CA PRO A 42 2.00 12.87 -1.36
C PRO A 42 1.99 11.74 -2.41
N PRO A 43 0.82 11.22 -2.80
CA PRO A 43 0.69 10.23 -3.87
C PRO A 43 1.18 10.76 -5.22
N ALA A 44 1.68 9.87 -6.07
CA ALA A 44 2.11 10.22 -7.43
C ALA A 44 0.96 10.82 -8.25
N ASP A 45 1.26 11.88 -9.01
CA ASP A 45 0.31 12.50 -9.92
C ASP A 45 -0.14 11.52 -11.02
N GLU A 46 -1.42 11.57 -11.36
CA GLU A 46 -1.98 10.74 -12.43
C GLU A 46 -1.67 11.37 -13.80
N VAL A 47 -0.72 10.79 -14.53
CA VAL A 47 -0.33 11.28 -15.88
C VAL A 47 -1.51 11.24 -16.88
N LEU A 48 -2.52 10.40 -16.65
CA LEU A 48 -3.66 10.21 -17.55
C LEU A 48 -4.75 11.28 -17.42
N THR A 49 -4.86 11.96 -16.27
CA THR A 49 -5.94 12.94 -16.05
C THR A 49 -5.69 14.29 -16.70
N ASN A 50 -4.46 14.56 -17.13
CA ASN A 50 -4.11 15.80 -17.82
C ASN A 50 -4.62 15.85 -19.27
N ALA A 51 -5.07 14.72 -19.83
CA ALA A 51 -5.64 14.65 -21.18
C ALA A 51 -7.18 14.75 -21.23
N GLU A 52 -7.88 14.41 -20.14
CA GLU A 52 -9.36 14.31 -20.13
C GLU A 52 -10.06 15.22 -19.09
N GLY A 53 -9.33 16.10 -18.39
CA GLY A 53 -9.92 17.11 -17.50
C GLY A 53 -10.70 16.55 -16.30
N LYS A 54 -10.62 15.23 -16.06
CA LYS A 54 -11.22 14.59 -14.88
C LYS A 54 -10.21 14.68 -13.74
N VAL A 55 -10.38 15.69 -12.89
CA VAL A 55 -9.62 15.84 -11.65
C VAL A 55 -9.94 14.64 -10.77
N SER A 56 -8.98 13.75 -10.55
CA SER A 56 -9.15 12.62 -9.62
C SER A 56 -9.37 13.19 -8.22
N ALA A 57 -10.38 12.70 -7.52
CA ALA A 57 -10.75 13.09 -6.14
C ALA A 57 -9.60 13.01 -5.11
N VAL A 58 -8.46 12.45 -5.52
CA VAL A 58 -7.21 12.31 -4.76
C VAL A 58 -6.61 13.66 -4.34
N SER A 59 -6.84 14.75 -5.09
CA SER A 59 -6.32 16.09 -4.71
C SER A 59 -7.18 16.83 -3.68
N ASN A 60 -8.43 16.41 -3.45
CA ASN A 60 -9.38 17.12 -2.57
C ASN A 60 -9.59 16.45 -1.20
N GLY A 61 -8.83 15.41 -0.86
CA GLY A 61 -8.87 14.79 0.47
C GLY A 61 -10.14 14.01 0.80
N GLU A 62 -11.08 13.88 -0.14
CA GLU A 62 -12.33 13.14 0.04
C GLU A 62 -12.22 11.76 -0.61
N LEU A 63 -11.44 10.88 0.03
CA LEU A 63 -11.41 9.47 -0.31
C LEU A 63 -12.64 8.80 0.30
N ASN A 64 -13.45 8.13 -0.52
CA ASN A 64 -14.50 7.29 0.01
C ASN A 64 -13.86 6.10 0.75
N ALA A 65 -13.94 6.11 2.09
CA ALA A 65 -13.33 5.09 2.92
C ALA A 65 -13.90 3.68 2.67
N ASP A 66 -15.14 3.59 2.18
CA ASP A 66 -15.83 2.33 1.92
C ASP A 66 -15.51 1.76 0.51
N ASP A 67 -14.87 2.53 -0.36
CA ASP A 67 -14.41 2.04 -1.67
C ASP A 67 -12.97 1.48 -1.56
N ASP A 68 -12.89 0.15 -1.40
CA ASP A 68 -11.62 -0.58 -1.31
C ASP A 68 -10.69 -0.33 -2.52
N PHE A 69 -11.23 -0.20 -3.74
CA PHE A 69 -10.39 0.00 -4.92
C PHE A 69 -9.76 1.38 -4.95
N GLN A 70 -10.52 2.41 -4.60
CA GLN A 70 -9.99 3.78 -4.49
C GLN A 70 -8.92 3.86 -3.39
N ARG A 71 -9.17 3.23 -2.25
CA ARG A 71 -8.24 3.20 -1.12
C ARG A 71 -6.95 2.44 -1.44
N GLU A 72 -7.06 1.28 -2.08
CA GLU A 72 -5.89 0.52 -2.55
C GLU A 72 -5.08 1.28 -3.61
N MET A 73 -5.75 1.94 -4.55
CA MET A 73 -5.09 2.76 -5.57
C MET A 73 -4.33 3.92 -4.93
N PHE A 74 -4.92 4.59 -3.95
CA PHE A 74 -4.26 5.67 -3.22
C PHE A 74 -2.96 5.19 -2.56
N PHE A 75 -3.00 4.08 -1.80
CA PHE A 75 -1.81 3.51 -1.18
C PHE A 75 -0.75 3.07 -2.19
N TYR A 76 -1.18 2.52 -3.32
CA TYR A 76 -0.27 2.15 -4.40
C TYR A 76 0.46 3.37 -4.98
N ARG A 77 -0.25 4.46 -5.26
CA ARG A 77 0.34 5.71 -5.78
C ARG A 77 1.25 6.39 -4.78
N GLN A 78 0.88 6.36 -3.51
CA GLN A 78 1.70 6.83 -2.41
C GLN A 78 3.04 6.09 -2.38
N ALA A 79 3.00 4.75 -2.36
CA ALA A 79 4.20 3.92 -2.37
C ALA A 79 5.04 4.13 -3.65
N GLN A 80 4.39 4.31 -4.80
CA GLN A 80 5.06 4.56 -6.07
C GLN A 80 5.89 5.85 -6.02
N ALA A 81 5.29 6.97 -5.61
CA ALA A 81 6.01 8.24 -5.48
C ALA A 81 7.15 8.14 -4.46
N THR A 82 6.96 7.40 -3.36
CA THR A 82 8.00 7.18 -2.36
C THR A 82 9.21 6.47 -2.97
N VAL A 83 8.97 5.39 -3.72
CA VAL A 83 10.05 4.63 -4.36
C VAL A 83 10.79 5.47 -5.40
N LEU A 84 10.08 6.26 -6.20
CA LEU A 84 10.70 7.12 -7.22
C LEU A 84 11.62 8.18 -6.60
N ASN A 85 11.25 8.74 -5.44
CA ASN A 85 12.07 9.71 -4.73
C ASN A 85 13.20 9.06 -3.92
N ALA A 86 12.97 7.87 -3.35
CA ALA A 86 13.95 7.18 -2.52
C ALA A 86 15.09 6.58 -3.32
N LEU A 87 14.82 6.06 -4.54
CA LEU A 87 15.84 5.37 -5.34
C LEU A 87 17.05 6.25 -5.71
N PRO A 88 16.88 7.50 -6.19
CA PRO A 88 18.00 8.42 -6.42
C PRO A 88 18.80 8.70 -5.14
N LEU A 89 18.10 8.95 -4.03
CA LEU A 89 18.74 9.28 -2.75
C LEU A 89 19.55 8.10 -2.20
N LEU A 90 19.05 6.87 -2.35
CA LEU A 90 19.81 5.66 -1.98
C LEU A 90 21.04 5.45 -2.87
N ASN A 91 20.96 5.81 -4.15
CA ASN A 91 22.09 5.73 -5.07
C ASN A 91 23.17 6.77 -4.72
N GLU A 92 22.80 7.99 -4.33
CA GLU A 92 23.74 9.01 -3.83
C GLU A 92 24.50 8.56 -2.57
N HIS A 93 23.92 7.65 -1.79
CA HIS A 93 24.54 7.05 -0.62
C HIS A 93 25.25 5.72 -0.90
N ASP A 94 25.44 5.35 -2.18
CA ASP A 94 26.09 4.11 -2.63
C ASP A 94 25.42 2.83 -2.09
N ILE A 95 24.10 2.85 -1.87
CA ILE A 95 23.33 1.70 -1.36
C ILE A 95 22.75 0.88 -2.52
N ALA A 96 23.08 -0.40 -2.56
CA ALA A 96 22.52 -1.34 -3.55
C ALA A 96 21.02 -1.61 -3.29
N THR A 97 20.16 -1.25 -4.24
CA THR A 97 18.69 -1.37 -4.12
C THR A 97 18.09 -2.58 -4.82
N LYS A 98 18.81 -3.16 -5.79
CA LYS A 98 18.34 -4.32 -6.56
C LYS A 98 18.90 -5.60 -5.97
N ARG A 99 18.02 -6.59 -5.76
CA ARG A 99 18.42 -7.95 -5.39
C ARG A 99 19.11 -8.64 -6.58
N PRO A 100 20.36 -9.11 -6.45
CA PRO A 100 21.01 -9.92 -7.47
C PRO A 100 20.32 -11.28 -7.64
N ASP A 101 20.33 -11.81 -8.87
CA ASP A 101 19.76 -13.14 -9.15
C ASP A 101 20.52 -14.28 -8.47
N ASP A 102 21.83 -14.09 -8.25
CA ASP A 102 22.74 -15.05 -7.60
C ASP A 102 22.87 -14.84 -6.08
N TYR A 103 21.89 -14.19 -5.46
CA TYR A 103 21.86 -13.98 -4.01
C TYR A 103 20.75 -14.83 -3.36
N PHE A 104 21.15 -16.00 -2.85
CA PHE A 104 20.28 -16.95 -2.17
C PHE A 104 20.22 -16.66 -0.66
N ALA A 105 19.25 -15.87 -0.25
CA ALA A 105 18.89 -15.63 1.14
C ALA A 105 17.47 -16.13 1.41
N GLU A 106 17.11 -16.30 2.68
CA GLU A 106 15.75 -16.66 3.06
C GLU A 106 14.76 -15.57 2.63
N MET A 107 13.74 -15.97 1.87
CA MET A 107 12.70 -15.07 1.37
C MET A 107 11.48 -15.14 2.30
N ALA A 108 10.70 -14.06 2.38
CA ALA A 108 9.49 -14.01 3.23
C ALA A 108 8.44 -15.08 2.90
N LYS A 109 8.50 -15.71 1.71
CA LYS A 109 7.66 -16.84 1.29
C LYS A 109 8.53 -17.90 0.65
N SER A 110 8.25 -19.17 0.95
CA SER A 110 8.97 -20.30 0.35
C SER A 110 8.62 -20.50 -1.13
N ASP A 111 9.57 -21.06 -1.89
CA ASP A 111 9.37 -21.38 -3.31
C ASP A 111 8.19 -22.34 -3.53
N GLN A 112 8.04 -23.34 -2.65
CA GLN A 112 6.91 -24.26 -2.69
C GLN A 112 5.56 -23.53 -2.54
N HIS A 113 5.49 -22.50 -1.70
CA HIS A 113 4.29 -21.67 -1.58
C HIS A 113 4.06 -20.87 -2.87
N MET A 114 5.09 -20.23 -3.42
CA MET A 114 4.97 -19.42 -4.64
C MET A 114 4.62 -20.23 -5.88
N GLN A 115 5.08 -21.49 -5.98
CA GLN A 115 4.64 -22.43 -7.02
C GLN A 115 3.14 -22.72 -6.94
N LYS A 116 2.57 -22.87 -5.74
CA LYS A 116 1.13 -23.06 -5.53
C LYS A 116 0.34 -21.82 -5.95
N VAL A 117 0.83 -20.62 -5.61
CA VAL A 117 0.22 -19.35 -6.04
C VAL A 117 0.20 -19.24 -7.57
N ARG A 118 1.34 -19.48 -8.23
CA ARG A 118 1.47 -19.41 -9.69
C ARG A 118 0.52 -20.38 -10.41
N ARG A 119 0.40 -21.61 -9.91
CA ARG A 119 -0.56 -22.60 -10.44
C ARG A 119 -2.00 -22.13 -10.31
N ARG A 120 -2.37 -21.53 -9.17
CA ARG A 120 -3.72 -20.99 -8.94
C ARG A 120 -4.03 -19.82 -9.87
N GLU A 121 -3.08 -18.90 -10.07
CA GLU A 121 -3.23 -17.79 -11.01
C GLU A 121 -3.39 -18.27 -12.45
N GLY A 122 -2.58 -19.24 -12.87
CA GLY A 122 -2.69 -19.86 -14.20
C GLY A 122 -4.06 -20.50 -14.45
N MET A 123 -4.59 -21.23 -13.45
CA MET A 123 -5.93 -21.82 -13.54
C MET A 123 -7.03 -20.75 -13.66
N ARG A 124 -6.94 -19.67 -12.87
CA ARG A 124 -7.89 -18.54 -12.96
C ARG A 124 -7.85 -17.86 -14.32
N ARG A 125 -6.65 -17.68 -14.90
CA ARG A 125 -6.48 -17.12 -16.25
C ARG A 125 -7.14 -18.00 -17.31
N ARG A 126 -6.95 -19.32 -17.24
CA ARG A 126 -7.59 -20.29 -18.15
C ARG A 126 -9.12 -20.26 -18.05
N LYS A 127 -9.67 -20.22 -16.84
CA LYS A 127 -11.12 -20.13 -16.62
C LYS A 127 -11.72 -18.86 -17.23
N LYS A 128 -11.11 -17.70 -16.97
CA LYS A 128 -11.51 -16.41 -17.57
C LYS A 128 -11.43 -16.42 -19.10
N ALA A 129 -10.42 -17.07 -19.68
CA ALA A 129 -10.28 -17.19 -21.13
C ALA A 129 -11.38 -18.06 -21.74
N SER A 130 -11.71 -19.19 -21.10
CA SER A 130 -12.82 -20.06 -21.53
C SER A 130 -14.17 -19.34 -21.47
N GLU A 131 -14.46 -18.62 -20.37
CA GLU A 131 -15.71 -17.85 -20.21
C GLU A 131 -15.85 -16.75 -21.27
N ARG A 132 -14.75 -16.05 -21.58
CA ARG A 132 -14.72 -15.03 -22.65
C ARG A 132 -14.86 -15.61 -24.05
N GLY A 133 -14.40 -16.84 -24.27
CA GLY A 133 -14.56 -17.55 -25.54
C GLY A 133 -16.02 -17.99 -25.77
N VAL A 134 -16.72 -18.41 -24.71
CA VAL A 134 -18.14 -18.82 -24.78
C VAL A 134 -19.08 -17.64 -25.02
N LEU A 135 -18.76 -16.44 -24.50
CA LEU A 135 -19.54 -15.21 -24.72
C LEU A 135 -19.32 -14.54 -26.10
N ARG A 136 -18.50 -15.13 -26.97
CA ARG A 136 -18.20 -14.62 -28.32
C ARG A 136 -18.80 -15.49 -29.45
N LEU A 137 -19.61 -16.49 -29.10
CA LEU A 137 -20.46 -17.28 -30.00
C LEU A 137 -21.93 -16.95 -29.73
#